data_AF-D1AGG6-F1
#
_entry.id   AF-D1AGG6-F1
#
_cell.length_a   1.000
_cell.length_b   1.000
_cell.length_c   1.000
_cell.angle_alpha   90.00
_cell.angle_beta   90.00
_cell.angle_gamma   90.00
#
_symmetry.space_group_name_H-M   'P 1'
#
loop_
_entity.id
_entity.type
_entity.pdbx_description
1 polymer ?
#
loop_
_entity_poly.entity_id
_entity_poly.type
_entity_poly.pdbx_seq_one_letter_code
_entity_poly.pdbx_strand_id
1 'polypeptide(L)'
;MFKMLRKLWNYLFSKRKEVKDLEKKDIFLAKFMIDAGRNRRSSEFLMVPLNKIDKIHIIDRENAISKLNERIAVLEENKTEIKEKKNIDREFLGKYLPSISWIKAIKRKNDTYIAFEGNGRLEAFKRIFDKNDNINIEVEVYTFRSYKKMLRRAERVRKYNGITGE
;
A
#
# COMPACT_ATOMS: atom_id res chain seq x y z
N MET A 1 -16.24 10.22 -6.66
CA MET A 1 -15.13 10.34 -5.68
C MET A 1 -15.59 10.29 -4.21
N PHE A 2 -16.60 11.09 -3.81
CA PHE A 2 -17.15 11.09 -2.43
C PHE A 2 -17.76 9.73 -1.98
N LYS A 3 -18.45 8.99 -2.86
CA LYS A 3 -19.03 7.66 -2.53
C LYS A 3 -17.98 6.58 -2.22
N MET A 4 -16.83 6.62 -2.90
CA MET A 4 -15.73 5.66 -2.71
C MET A 4 -14.95 5.97 -1.43
N LEU A 5 -14.69 7.26 -1.16
CA LEU A 5 -14.22 7.70 0.16
C LEU A 5 -15.19 7.32 1.26
N ARG A 6 -16.51 7.46 1.05
CA ARG A 6 -17.52 7.06 2.03
C ARG A 6 -17.58 5.55 2.25
N LYS A 7 -17.35 4.72 1.22
CA LYS A 7 -17.21 3.25 1.37
C LYS A 7 -15.93 2.89 2.09
N LEU A 8 -14.80 3.55 1.80
CA LEU A 8 -13.54 3.33 2.48
C LEU A 8 -13.60 3.79 3.95
N TRP A 9 -14.24 4.93 4.20
CA TRP A 9 -14.56 5.42 5.54
C TRP A 9 -15.50 4.45 6.24
N ASN A 10 -16.61 4.07 5.64
CA ASN A 10 -17.53 3.10 6.24
C ASN A 10 -16.88 1.73 6.43
N TYR A 11 -15.87 1.35 5.66
CA TYR A 11 -15.09 0.13 5.89
C TYR A 11 -14.11 0.27 7.06
N LEU A 12 -13.44 1.42 7.16
CA LEU A 12 -12.59 1.79 8.30
C LEU A 12 -13.41 1.98 9.59
N PHE A 13 -14.66 2.44 9.47
CA PHE A 13 -15.57 2.77 10.57
C PHE A 13 -16.69 1.74 10.80
N SER A 14 -16.93 0.75 9.94
CA SER A 14 -17.83 -0.38 10.26
C SER A 14 -17.18 -1.33 11.27
N LYS A 15 -15.88 -1.17 11.51
CA LYS A 15 -15.14 -1.72 12.64
C LYS A 15 -15.38 -0.97 13.97
N ARG A 16 -16.44 -0.15 14.06
CA ARG A 16 -16.75 0.69 15.24
C ARG A 16 -17.04 -0.05 16.56
N LYS A 17 -17.06 -1.39 16.58
CA LYS A 17 -16.94 -2.14 17.85
C LYS A 17 -15.52 -2.09 18.44
N GLU A 18 -14.50 -1.67 17.68
CA GLU A 18 -13.08 -1.51 18.07
C GLU A 18 -12.69 -0.04 18.37
N VAL A 19 -13.63 0.89 18.63
CA VAL A 19 -13.26 2.31 18.93
C VAL A 19 -12.56 2.46 20.28
N LYS A 20 -12.63 1.45 21.16
CA LYS A 20 -11.89 1.44 22.43
C LYS A 20 -10.38 1.21 22.26
N ASP A 21 -9.93 0.67 21.12
CA ASP A 21 -8.54 0.28 20.88
C ASP A 21 -7.88 1.05 19.72
N LEU A 22 -8.33 2.28 19.43
CA LEU A 22 -7.65 3.13 18.45
C LEU A 22 -6.30 3.60 18.99
N GLU A 23 -5.28 2.78 18.77
CA GLU A 23 -3.90 3.16 19.03
C GLU A 23 -3.53 4.42 18.24
N LYS A 24 -2.63 5.21 18.80
CA LYS A 24 -2.12 6.44 18.19
C LYS A 24 -1.70 6.24 16.72
N LYS A 25 -1.14 5.08 16.36
CA LYS A 25 -0.74 4.72 15.00
C LYS A 25 -1.89 4.76 13.99
N ASP A 26 -3.10 4.34 14.39
CA ASP A 26 -4.28 4.30 13.53
C ASP A 26 -4.81 5.70 13.21
N ILE A 27 -4.77 6.59 14.21
CA ILE A 27 -5.18 7.99 14.05
C ILE A 27 -4.26 8.69 13.04
N PHE A 28 -2.94 8.48 13.15
CA PHE A 28 -1.98 9.05 12.20
C PHE A 28 -2.17 8.50 10.79
N LEU A 29 -2.41 7.20 10.65
CA LEU A 29 -2.69 6.57 9.35
C LEU A 29 -3.96 7.15 8.72
N ALA A 30 -5.07 7.17 9.46
CA ALA A 30 -6.34 7.72 8.98
C ALA A 30 -6.21 9.19 8.58
N LYS A 31 -5.54 9.99 9.41
CA LYS A 31 -5.24 11.39 9.10
C LYS A 31 -4.43 11.52 7.80
N PHE A 32 -3.40 10.69 7.64
CA PHE A 32 -2.60 10.70 6.42
C PHE A 32 -3.44 10.39 5.18
N MET A 33 -4.34 9.39 5.22
CA MET A 33 -5.20 9.06 4.07
C MET A 33 -6.10 10.22 3.67
N ILE A 34 -6.69 10.90 4.66
CA ILE A 34 -7.53 12.10 4.41
C ILE A 34 -6.70 13.20 3.77
N ASP A 35 -5.52 13.47 4.34
CA ASP A 35 -4.60 14.49 3.86
C ASP A 35 -4.11 14.16 2.43
N ALA A 36 -3.84 12.89 2.12
CA ALA A 36 -3.42 12.44 0.81
C ALA A 36 -4.50 12.68 -0.25
N GLY A 37 -5.76 12.35 0.06
CA GLY A 37 -6.89 12.64 -0.82
C GLY A 37 -7.09 14.14 -1.07
N ARG A 38 -6.94 14.98 -0.03
CA ARG A 38 -7.14 16.44 -0.12
C ARG A 38 -6.00 17.20 -0.79
N ASN A 39 -4.77 16.73 -0.63
CA ASN A 39 -3.57 17.43 -1.11
C ASN A 39 -3.01 16.87 -2.42
N ARG A 40 -3.62 15.81 -2.98
CA ARG A 40 -3.22 15.26 -4.29
C ARG A 40 -3.29 16.37 -5.34
N ARG A 41 -2.20 16.55 -6.09
CA ARG A 41 -2.14 17.42 -7.26
C ARG A 41 -2.43 16.62 -8.53
N SER A 42 -1.73 15.51 -8.73
CA SER A 42 -1.96 14.55 -9.80
C SER A 42 -1.61 13.14 -9.32
N SER A 43 -1.90 12.13 -10.14
CA SER A 43 -1.30 10.81 -10.02
C SER A 43 -0.94 10.27 -11.40
N GLU A 44 0.04 9.37 -11.43
CA GLU A 44 0.48 8.63 -12.61
C GLU A 44 0.74 7.17 -12.23
N PHE A 45 0.65 6.24 -13.19
CA PHE A 45 0.98 4.85 -12.96
C PHE A 45 2.41 4.58 -13.45
N LEU A 46 3.26 4.05 -12.56
CA LEU A 46 4.65 3.73 -12.85
C LEU A 46 4.94 2.27 -12.53
N MET A 47 5.71 1.61 -13.39
CA MET A 47 6.35 0.34 -13.05
C MET A 47 7.53 0.59 -12.11
N VAL A 48 7.49 0.01 -10.92
CA VAL A 48 8.51 0.22 -9.88
C VAL A 48 9.05 -1.13 -9.40
N PRO A 49 10.39 -1.29 -9.27
CA PRO A 49 10.97 -2.48 -8.66
C PRO A 49 10.40 -2.76 -7.27
N LEU A 50 10.00 -4.00 -7.01
CA LEU A 50 9.35 -4.41 -5.76
C LEU A 50 10.18 -4.02 -4.52
N ASN A 51 11.51 -4.16 -4.62
CA ASN A 51 12.45 -3.81 -3.56
C ASN A 51 12.61 -2.31 -3.31
N LYS A 52 12.12 -1.43 -4.21
CA LYS A 52 12.13 0.03 -4.03
C LYS A 52 10.85 0.59 -3.40
N ILE A 53 9.87 -0.25 -3.09
CA ILE A 53 8.58 0.16 -2.52
C ILE A 53 8.50 -0.30 -1.07
N ASP A 54 8.40 0.63 -0.12
CA ASP A 54 8.14 0.29 1.29
C ASP A 54 6.67 0.45 1.65
N LYS A 55 6.23 -0.31 2.65
CA LYS A 55 4.92 -0.13 3.27
C LYS A 55 4.91 1.06 4.25
N ILE A 56 3.79 1.78 4.33
CA ILE A 56 3.61 2.86 5.31
C ILE A 56 3.31 2.32 6.72
N HIS A 57 2.78 1.10 6.83
CA HIS A 57 2.39 0.46 8.09
C HIS A 57 2.54 -1.07 8.01
N ILE A 58 2.64 -1.74 9.16
CA ILE A 58 2.70 -3.21 9.26
C ILE A 58 1.30 -3.82 9.11
N ILE A 59 1.25 -5.13 8.83
CA ILE A 59 0.00 -5.89 8.78
C ILE A 59 -0.04 -6.78 10.01
N ASP A 60 -0.77 -6.34 11.03
CA ASP A 60 -0.81 -6.96 12.37
C ASP A 60 -2.23 -7.39 12.81
N ARG A 61 -3.27 -6.94 12.11
CA ARG A 61 -4.66 -7.33 12.42
C ARG A 61 -5.00 -8.69 11.83
N GLU A 62 -5.62 -9.57 12.61
CA GLU A 62 -5.99 -10.94 12.22
C GLU A 62 -6.73 -11.02 10.87
N ASN A 63 -7.78 -10.21 10.69
CA ASN A 63 -8.50 -10.12 9.42
C ASN A 63 -7.64 -9.68 8.23
N ALA A 64 -6.63 -8.84 8.48
CA ALA A 64 -5.69 -8.40 7.44
C ALA A 64 -4.65 -9.47 7.14
N ILE A 65 -4.26 -10.27 8.14
CA ILE A 65 -3.38 -11.44 8.01
C ILE A 65 -4.07 -12.54 7.20
N SER A 66 -5.34 -12.85 7.48
CA SER A 66 -6.10 -13.84 6.70
C SER A 66 -6.14 -13.48 5.21
N LYS A 67 -6.52 -12.24 4.88
CA LYS A 67 -6.49 -11.73 3.50
C LYS A 67 -5.09 -11.64 2.90
N LEU A 68 -4.05 -11.55 3.71
CA LEU A 68 -2.67 -11.59 3.23
C LEU A 68 -2.32 -13.03 2.82
N ASN A 69 -2.71 -14.02 3.63
CA ASN A 69 -2.48 -15.43 3.33
C ASN A 69 -3.24 -15.89 2.08
N GLU A 70 -4.50 -15.46 1.89
CA GLU A 70 -5.25 -15.70 0.64
C GLU A 70 -4.48 -15.18 -0.58
N ARG A 71 -3.92 -13.97 -0.50
CA ARG A 71 -3.13 -13.39 -1.60
C ARG A 71 -1.83 -14.14 -1.84
N ILE A 72 -1.18 -14.60 -0.77
CA ILE A 72 0.04 -15.41 -0.86
C ILE A 72 -0.27 -16.71 -1.61
N ALA A 73 -1.37 -17.39 -1.27
CA ALA A 73 -1.76 -18.62 -1.94
C ALA A 73 -1.95 -18.41 -3.45
N VAL A 74 -2.69 -17.38 -3.86
CA VAL A 74 -2.87 -17.05 -5.29
C VAL A 74 -1.54 -16.75 -5.98
N LEU A 75 -0.63 -16.03 -5.33
CA LEU A 75 0.68 -15.71 -5.91
C LEU A 75 1.61 -16.93 -5.99
N GLU A 76 1.54 -17.87 -5.04
CA GLU A 76 2.29 -19.13 -5.11
C GLU A 76 1.78 -20.02 -6.26
N GLU A 77 0.46 -20.12 -6.43
CA GLU A 77 -0.15 -20.86 -7.54
C GLU A 77 0.28 -20.33 -8.92
N ASN A 78 0.52 -19.02 -9.03
CA ASN A 78 0.88 -18.35 -10.28
C ASN A 78 2.36 -17.93 -10.33
N LYS A 79 3.21 -18.47 -9.45
CA LYS A 79 4.58 -18.00 -9.23
C LYS A 79 5.44 -18.04 -10.48
N THR A 80 5.37 -19.12 -11.26
CA THR A 80 6.15 -19.29 -12.50
C THR A 80 5.77 -18.22 -13.53
N GLU A 81 4.48 -18.03 -13.78
CA GLU A 81 3.96 -16.99 -14.69
C GLU A 81 4.46 -15.60 -14.27
N ILE A 82 4.42 -15.31 -12.97
CA ILE A 82 4.87 -14.03 -12.42
C ILE A 82 6.37 -13.81 -12.65
N LYS A 83 7.20 -14.83 -12.42
CA LYS A 83 8.66 -14.75 -12.64
C LYS A 83 9.02 -14.56 -14.11
N GLU A 84 8.25 -15.15 -15.02
CA GLU A 84 8.43 -14.96 -16.47
C GLU A 84 8.00 -13.56 -16.90
N LYS A 85 6.83 -13.11 -16.45
CA LYS A 85 6.27 -11.79 -16.81
C LYS A 85 7.12 -10.64 -16.28
N LYS A 86 7.65 -10.75 -15.04
CA LYS A 86 8.43 -9.75 -14.26
C LYS A 86 7.73 -8.42 -14.00
N ASN A 87 6.97 -7.89 -14.95
CA ASN A 87 6.27 -6.62 -14.88
C ASN A 87 4.79 -6.86 -14.57
N ILE A 88 4.41 -6.63 -13.33
CA ILE A 88 3.07 -6.85 -12.81
C ILE A 88 2.25 -5.56 -12.91
N ASP A 89 1.49 -5.47 -13.98
CA ASP A 89 0.59 -4.35 -14.28
C ASP A 89 -0.74 -4.42 -13.50
N ARG A 90 -1.54 -3.36 -13.62
CA ARG A 90 -2.88 -3.29 -13.03
C ARG A 90 -3.84 -4.37 -13.52
N GLU A 91 -3.69 -4.86 -14.74
CA GLU A 91 -4.56 -5.90 -15.28
C GLU A 91 -4.30 -7.21 -14.52
N PHE A 92 -3.04 -7.59 -14.37
CA PHE A 92 -2.63 -8.72 -13.54
C PHE A 92 -3.11 -8.55 -12.10
N LEU A 93 -2.85 -7.39 -11.49
CA LEU A 93 -3.30 -7.11 -10.12
C LEU A 93 -4.82 -7.18 -9.97
N GLY A 94 -5.58 -6.72 -10.97
CA GLY A 94 -7.04 -6.75 -10.97
C GLY A 94 -7.60 -8.16 -11.09
N LYS A 95 -6.96 -9.01 -11.91
CA LYS A 95 -7.35 -10.41 -12.13
C LYS A 95 -7.05 -11.27 -10.91
N TYR A 96 -5.82 -11.25 -10.42
CA TYR A 96 -5.34 -12.20 -9.40
C TYR A 96 -5.42 -11.65 -7.97
N LEU A 97 -5.36 -10.33 -7.78
CA LEU A 97 -5.34 -9.72 -6.46
C LEU A 97 -6.35 -8.55 -6.34
N PRO A 98 -7.64 -8.80 -6.60
CA PRO A 98 -8.65 -7.76 -6.69
C PRO A 98 -8.73 -6.90 -5.42
N SER A 99 -8.88 -5.60 -5.61
CA SER A 99 -9.01 -4.63 -4.52
C SER A 99 -9.79 -3.40 -4.97
N ILE A 100 -10.45 -2.74 -4.01
CA ILE A 100 -11.24 -1.52 -4.26
C ILE A 100 -10.35 -0.35 -4.72
N SER A 101 -9.07 -0.36 -4.38
CA SER A 101 -8.10 0.65 -4.81
C SER A 101 -6.81 0.02 -5.33
N TRP A 102 -6.00 0.79 -6.05
CA TRP A 102 -4.66 0.39 -6.52
C TRP A 102 -3.60 0.48 -5.41
N ILE A 103 -2.39 0.01 -5.69
CA ILE A 103 -1.25 0.26 -4.81
C ILE A 103 -0.87 1.71 -5.03
N LYS A 104 -1.12 2.57 -4.04
CA LYS A 104 -0.85 4.01 -4.16
C LYS A 104 0.38 4.36 -3.36
N ALA A 105 1.27 5.15 -3.95
CA ALA A 105 2.53 5.48 -3.35
C ALA A 105 2.88 6.96 -3.42
N ILE A 106 3.75 7.39 -2.51
CA ILE A 106 4.45 8.67 -2.58
C ILE A 106 5.92 8.39 -2.90
N LYS A 107 6.48 9.12 -3.88
CA LYS A 107 7.90 9.05 -4.22
C LYS A 107 8.76 9.67 -3.11
N ARG A 108 9.82 8.98 -2.70
CA ARG A 108 10.90 9.46 -1.82
C ARG A 108 12.10 9.92 -2.66
N LYS A 109 13.17 10.34 -1.99
CA LYS A 109 14.48 10.51 -2.64
C LYS A 109 15.00 9.16 -3.17
N ASN A 110 15.98 9.21 -4.08
CA ASN A 110 16.67 8.04 -4.64
C ASN A 110 15.76 7.01 -5.33
N ASP A 111 14.67 7.48 -5.96
CA ASP A 111 13.68 6.64 -6.64
C ASP A 111 13.11 5.50 -5.81
N THR A 112 13.00 5.71 -4.49
CA THR A 112 12.27 4.82 -3.60
C THR A 112 10.85 5.35 -3.38
N TYR A 113 9.95 4.50 -2.89
CA TYR A 113 8.53 4.82 -2.76
C TYR A 113 8.01 4.35 -1.41
N ILE A 114 6.98 5.04 -0.88
CA ILE A 114 6.18 4.56 0.25
C ILE A 114 4.78 4.28 -0.27
N ALA A 115 4.39 3.02 -0.33
CA ALA A 115 3.01 2.61 -0.53
C ALA A 115 2.19 2.96 0.71
N PHE A 116 1.15 3.76 0.51
CA PHE A 116 0.24 4.14 1.57
C PHE A 116 -1.14 3.47 1.44
N GLU A 117 -1.50 2.99 0.25
CA GLU A 117 -2.59 2.02 0.06
C GLU A 117 -2.08 0.78 -0.67
N GLY A 118 -2.77 -0.34 -0.48
CA GLY A 118 -2.40 -1.61 -1.13
C GLY A 118 -1.29 -2.39 -0.42
N ASN A 119 -0.94 -2.04 0.84
CA ASN A 119 0.11 -2.71 1.62
C ASN A 119 -0.04 -4.24 1.69
N GLY A 120 -1.28 -4.75 1.75
CA GLY A 120 -1.54 -6.20 1.75
C GLY A 120 -1.10 -6.93 0.48
N ARG A 121 -1.23 -6.29 -0.70
CA ARG A 121 -0.71 -6.86 -1.94
C ARG A 121 0.81 -6.77 -1.98
N LEU A 122 1.36 -5.62 -1.61
CA LEU A 122 2.82 -5.42 -1.57
C LEU A 122 3.50 -6.44 -0.64
N GLU A 123 2.95 -6.64 0.55
CA GLU A 123 3.47 -7.62 1.52
C GLU A 123 3.39 -9.05 0.98
N ALA A 124 2.31 -9.41 0.28
CA ALA A 124 2.17 -10.73 -0.34
C ALA A 124 3.29 -10.98 -1.37
N PHE A 125 3.52 -10.02 -2.27
CA PHE A 125 4.63 -10.09 -3.22
C PHE A 125 5.98 -10.21 -2.52
N LYS A 126 6.25 -9.37 -1.51
CA LYS A 126 7.54 -9.38 -0.79
C LYS A 126 7.81 -10.65 0.01
N ARG A 127 6.79 -11.45 0.32
CA ARG A 127 6.96 -12.75 0.99
C ARG A 127 7.32 -13.89 0.05
N ILE A 128 7.03 -13.73 -1.24
CA ILE A 128 7.19 -14.78 -2.25
C ILE A 128 8.38 -14.52 -3.17
N PHE A 129 8.61 -13.24 -3.48
CA PHE A 129 9.63 -12.81 -4.42
C PHE A 129 10.71 -12.01 -3.71
N ASP A 130 11.96 -12.32 -4.04
CA ASP A 130 13.12 -11.61 -3.53
C ASP A 130 13.69 -10.61 -4.55
N LYS A 131 14.83 -10.00 -4.22
CA LYS A 131 15.50 -9.03 -5.10
C LYS A 131 16.04 -9.64 -6.40
N ASN A 132 16.34 -10.93 -6.43
CA ASN A 132 16.91 -11.64 -7.58
C ASN A 132 15.82 -11.99 -8.61
N ASP A 133 14.56 -12.08 -8.18
CA ASP A 133 13.42 -12.30 -9.07
C ASP A 133 13.15 -11.09 -10.00
N ASN A 134 13.71 -9.92 -9.70
CA ASN A 134 13.60 -8.70 -10.53
C ASN A 134 12.15 -8.30 -10.87
N ILE A 135 11.22 -8.53 -9.92
CA ILE A 135 9.81 -8.17 -10.09
C ILE A 135 9.62 -6.66 -10.01
N ASN A 136 8.93 -6.10 -11.00
CA ASN A 136 8.41 -4.75 -10.99
C ASN A 136 6.88 -4.78 -10.82
N ILE A 137 6.33 -3.81 -10.09
CA ILE A 137 4.89 -3.69 -9.85
C ILE A 137 4.42 -2.30 -10.29
N GLU A 138 3.31 -2.23 -11.02
CA GLU A 138 2.65 -0.98 -11.36
C GLU A 138 2.00 -0.36 -10.12
N VAL A 139 2.39 0.87 -9.81
CA VAL A 139 1.89 1.64 -8.66
C VAL A 139 1.34 2.99 -9.10
N GLU A 140 0.26 3.43 -8.47
CA GLU A 140 -0.28 4.77 -8.65
C GLU A 140 0.52 5.76 -7.78
N VAL A 141 1.44 6.49 -8.38
CA VAL A 141 2.27 7.47 -7.69
C VAL A 141 1.54 8.80 -7.61
N TYR A 142 1.31 9.26 -6.38
CA TYR A 142 0.67 10.55 -6.13
C TYR A 142 1.71 11.65 -6.05
N THR A 143 1.45 12.75 -6.75
CA THR A 143 2.10 14.03 -6.49
C THR A 143 1.22 14.87 -5.57
N PHE A 144 1.84 15.68 -4.71
CA PHE A 144 1.12 16.48 -3.73
C PHE A 144 1.48 17.96 -3.85
N ARG A 145 0.49 18.83 -3.60
CA ARG A 145 0.71 20.29 -3.54
C ARG A 145 1.81 20.68 -2.56
N SER A 146 1.89 19.97 -1.43
CA SER A 146 2.95 20.13 -0.44
C SER A 146 3.70 18.82 -0.24
N TYR A 147 4.57 18.49 -1.20
CA TYR A 147 5.38 17.26 -1.21
C TYR A 147 6.11 17.02 0.12
N LYS A 148 6.94 17.98 0.56
CA LYS A 148 7.75 17.86 1.79
C LYS A 148 6.88 17.57 3.03
N LYS A 149 5.70 18.21 3.12
CA LYS A 149 4.76 18.01 4.23
C LYS A 149 4.14 16.62 4.20
N MET A 150 3.71 16.15 3.02
CA MET A 150 3.10 14.83 2.86
C MET A 150 4.11 13.72 3.11
N LEU A 151 5.33 13.84 2.59
CA LEU A 151 6.39 12.87 2.86
C LEU A 151 6.70 12.79 4.36
N ARG A 152 6.91 13.93 5.03
CA ARG A 152 7.13 13.96 6.49
C ARG A 152 6.00 13.29 7.27
N ARG A 153 4.75 13.43 6.81
CA ARG A 153 3.61 12.76 7.44
C ARG A 153 3.62 11.25 7.19
N ALA A 154 3.96 10.80 5.98
CA ALA A 154 4.12 9.37 5.68
C ALA A 154 5.19 8.73 6.57
N GLU A 155 6.36 9.35 6.68
CA GLU A 155 7.44 8.86 7.55
C GLU A 155 7.04 8.85 9.03
N ARG A 156 6.26 9.85 9.46
CA ARG A 156 5.72 9.86 10.82
C ARG A 156 4.77 8.68 11.08
N VAL A 157 3.93 8.33 10.11
CA VAL A 157 3.05 7.14 10.21
C VAL A 157 3.93 5.89 10.34
N ARG A 158 4.95 5.74 9.49
CA ARG A 158 5.90 4.61 9.55
C ARG A 158 6.55 4.48 10.93
N LYS A 159 7.08 5.59 11.46
CA LYS A 159 7.69 5.64 12.79
C LYS A 159 6.74 5.17 13.89
N TYR A 160 5.47 5.60 13.88
CA TYR A 160 4.47 5.15 14.86
C TYR A 160 4.04 3.68 14.67
N ASN A 161 4.32 3.08 13.52
CA ASN A 161 4.09 1.67 13.23
C ASN A 161 5.34 0.81 13.44
N GLY A 162 6.36 1.32 14.13
CA GLY A 162 7.62 0.61 14.36
C GLY A 162 8.49 0.42 13.10
N ILE A 163 8.08 1.02 11.98
CA ILE A 163 8.84 1.01 10.73
C ILE A 163 9.77 2.22 10.78
N THR A 164 10.96 2.02 11.34
CA THR A 164 12.04 3.00 11.22
C THR A 164 12.85 2.65 9.97
N GLY A 165 13.24 3.67 9.19
CA GLY A 165 14.13 3.45 8.06
C GLY A 165 15.52 3.09 8.57
N GLU A 166 16.20 2.22 7.84
CA GLU A 166 17.68 2.13 7.85
C GLU A 166 18.30 3.52 7.63
#